data_AF-A0A4R6G1M5-F1
#
_entry.id   AF-A0A4R6G1M5-F1
#
_cell.length_a   1.000
_cell.length_b   1.000
_cell.length_c   1.000
_cell.angle_alpha   90.00
_cell.angle_beta   90.00
_cell.angle_gamma   90.00
#
_symmetry.space_group_name_H-M   'P 1'
#
loop_
_entity.id
_entity.type
_entity.pdbx_description
1 polymer ?
#
loop_
_entity_poly.entity_id
_entity_poly.type
_entity_poly.pdbx_seq_one_letter_code
_entity_poly.pdbx_strand_id
1 'polypeptide(L)'
;MKRTTTSDQIAAALKQEELGMPLEDVIRQAGVSEHTFLSWKKRYSALPGFPQDLKCLQEENVRLKQIVAEMALENSRLKDSLEDK
;
A
#
# COMPACT_ATOMS: atom_id res chain seq x y z
N MET A 1 -11.31 -12.41 -17.71
CA MET A 1 -10.99 -11.71 -16.45
C MET A 1 -9.51 -11.36 -16.44
N LYS A 2 -9.15 -10.07 -16.32
CA LYS A 2 -7.75 -9.67 -16.16
C LYS A 2 -7.34 -9.98 -14.72
N ARG A 3 -6.37 -10.87 -14.49
CA ARG A 3 -5.82 -11.14 -13.16
C ARG A 3 -5.10 -9.87 -12.70
N THR A 4 -5.68 -9.13 -11.76
CA THR A 4 -5.06 -7.97 -11.12
C THR A 4 -4.11 -8.45 -10.05
N THR A 5 -2.81 -8.32 -10.28
CA THR A 5 -1.79 -8.62 -9.28
C THR A 5 -1.77 -7.52 -8.22
N THR A 6 -1.84 -7.90 -6.95
CA THR A 6 -1.82 -6.94 -5.82
C THR A 6 -0.38 -6.50 -5.51
N SER A 7 -0.19 -5.30 -4.97
CA SER A 7 1.14 -4.79 -4.55
C SER A 7 1.88 -5.76 -3.62
N ASP A 8 1.16 -6.43 -2.72
CA ASP A 8 1.71 -7.44 -1.81
C ASP A 8 2.27 -8.67 -2.54
N GLN A 9 1.65 -9.09 -3.64
CA GLN A 9 2.11 -10.23 -4.44
C GLN A 9 3.38 -9.89 -5.21
N ILE A 10 3.47 -8.67 -5.74
CA ILE A 10 4.67 -8.15 -6.40
C ILE A 10 5.82 -8.10 -5.41
N ALA A 11 5.57 -7.57 -4.20
CA ALA A 11 6.55 -7.49 -3.13
C ALA A 11 7.08 -8.86 -2.70
N ALA A 12 6.18 -9.82 -2.51
CA ALA A 12 6.54 -11.18 -2.15
C ALA A 12 7.44 -11.83 -3.21
N ALA A 13 7.07 -11.72 -4.49
CA ALA A 13 7.86 -12.27 -5.59
C ALA A 13 9.26 -11.64 -5.68
N LEU A 14 9.37 -10.32 -5.55
CA LEU A 14 10.67 -9.64 -5.55
C LEU A 14 11.54 -10.08 -4.37
N LYS A 15 10.96 -10.21 -3.18
CA LYS A 15 11.67 -10.66 -1.98
C LYS A 15 12.15 -12.12 -2.09
N GLN A 16 11.38 -12.99 -2.74
CA GLN A 16 11.79 -14.38 -2.97
C GLN A 16 13.04 -14.46 -3.86
N GLU A 17 13.12 -13.65 -4.91
CA GLU A 17 14.31 -13.57 -5.77
C GLU A 17 15.50 -12.96 -5.02
N GLU A 18 15.30 -11.92 -4.22
CA GLU A 18 16.35 -11.33 -3.35
C GLU A 18 16.89 -12.33 -2.32
N LEU A 19 16.05 -13.24 -1.82
CA LEU A 19 16.45 -14.33 -0.91
C LEU A 19 17.16 -15.49 -1.63
N GLY A 20 17.39 -15.38 -2.95
CA GLY A 20 18.14 -16.34 -3.75
C GLY A 20 17.31 -17.45 -4.40
N MET A 21 15.98 -17.32 -4.44
CA MET A 21 15.14 -18.25 -5.21
C MET A 21 15.42 -18.07 -6.71
N PRO A 22 15.58 -19.16 -7.49
CA PRO A 22 15.76 -19.07 -8.93
C PRO A 22 14.62 -18.31 -9.60
N LEU A 23 14.96 -17.42 -10.53
CA LEU A 23 13.98 -16.57 -11.23
C LEU A 23 12.86 -17.39 -11.89
N GLU A 24 13.20 -18.54 -12.49
CA GLU A 24 12.23 -19.46 -13.11
C GLU A 24 11.16 -19.97 -12.14
N ASP A 25 11.56 -20.25 -10.89
CA ASP A 25 10.63 -20.69 -9.86
C ASP A 25 9.74 -19.55 -9.37
N VAL A 26 10.32 -18.35 -9.22
CA VAL A 26 9.58 -17.15 -8.82
C VAL A 26 8.50 -16.80 -9.85
N ILE A 27 8.82 -16.76 -11.14
CA ILE A 27 7.85 -16.42 -12.19
C ILE A 27 6.77 -17.49 -12.34
N ARG A 28 7.14 -18.77 -12.17
CA ARG A 28 6.20 -19.90 -12.18
C ARG A 28 5.22 -19.84 -11.00
N GLN A 29 5.71 -19.55 -9.80
CA GLN A 29 4.90 -19.41 -8.60
C GLN A 29 4.00 -18.17 -8.65
N ALA A 30 4.53 -17.04 -9.14
CA ALA A 30 3.77 -15.81 -9.33
C ALA A 30 2.80 -15.88 -10.54
N GLY A 31 2.96 -16.86 -11.42
CA GLY A 31 2.12 -17.07 -12.60
C GLY A 31 2.21 -15.93 -13.62
N VAL A 32 3.40 -15.33 -13.74
CA VAL A 32 3.71 -14.20 -14.64
C VAL A 32 4.87 -14.53 -15.57
N SER A 33 5.04 -13.73 -16.63
CA SER A 33 6.21 -13.85 -17.49
C SER A 33 7.42 -13.15 -16.89
N GLU A 34 8.61 -13.56 -17.31
CA GLU A 34 9.87 -12.93 -16.96
C GLU A 34 9.88 -11.42 -17.27
N HIS A 35 9.38 -11.03 -18.45
CA HIS A 35 9.26 -9.63 -18.83
C HIS A 35 8.43 -8.82 -17.83
N THR A 36 7.31 -9.38 -17.35
CA THR A 36 6.48 -8.75 -16.32
C THR A 36 7.23 -8.63 -15.00
N PHE A 37 7.94 -9.67 -14.57
CA PHE A 37 8.74 -9.65 -13.35
C PHE A 37 9.87 -8.61 -13.41
N LEU A 38 10.61 -8.53 -14.52
CA LEU A 38 11.65 -7.53 -14.73
C LEU A 38 11.09 -6.10 -14.72
N SER A 39 9.89 -5.91 -15.27
CA SER A 39 9.17 -4.62 -15.20
C SER A 39 8.83 -4.25 -13.76
N TRP A 40 8.44 -5.21 -12.93
CA TRP A 40 8.25 -4.99 -11.49
C TRP A 40 9.57 -4.65 -10.81
N LYS A 41 10.64 -5.41 -11.06
CA LYS A 41 11.96 -5.15 -10.48
C LYS A 41 12.41 -3.73 -10.80
N LYS A 42 12.36 -3.29 -12.07
CA LYS A 42 12.68 -1.92 -12.46
C LYS A 42 11.84 -0.85 -11.73
N ARG A 43 10.55 -1.13 -11.49
CA ARG A 43 9.62 -0.16 -10.89
C ARG A 43 9.71 -0.11 -9.36
N TYR A 44 9.99 -1.22 -8.70
CA TYR A 44 9.85 -1.37 -7.26
C TYR A 44 11.18 -1.66 -6.54
N SER A 45 12.24 -2.10 -7.22
CA SER A 45 13.55 -2.32 -6.58
C SER A 45 14.25 -1.03 -6.15
N ALA A 46 13.86 0.11 -6.73
CA ALA A 46 14.34 1.44 -6.30
C ALA A 46 13.57 1.99 -5.08
N LEU A 47 12.53 1.29 -4.62
CA LEU A 47 11.69 1.67 -3.49
C LEU A 47 11.69 0.56 -2.44
N PRO A 48 12.83 0.33 -1.74
CA PRO A 48 12.87 -0.61 -0.63
C PRO A 48 11.81 -0.17 0.40
N GLY A 49 10.84 -1.03 0.68
CA GLY A 49 9.76 -0.76 1.64
C GLY A 49 8.41 -0.33 1.05
N PHE A 50 8.29 -0.09 -0.27
CA PHE A 50 7.05 0.40 -0.92
C PHE A 50 5.72 -0.22 -0.42
N PRO A 51 5.58 -1.56 -0.29
CA PRO A 51 4.33 -2.18 0.13
C PRO A 51 4.04 -1.96 1.62
N GLN A 52 5.09 -1.91 2.44
CA GLN A 52 4.98 -1.67 3.87
C GLN A 52 4.68 -0.18 4.14
N ASP A 53 5.38 0.72 3.45
CA ASP A 53 5.15 2.16 3.51
C ASP A 53 3.73 2.51 3.06
N LEU A 54 3.22 1.86 1.99
CA LEU A 54 1.86 2.06 1.52
C LEU A 54 0.83 1.65 2.57
N LYS A 55 1.01 0.51 3.25
CA LYS A 55 0.12 0.07 4.34
C LYS A 55 0.16 1.03 5.52
N CYS A 56 1.36 1.40 5.98
CA CYS A 56 1.53 2.38 7.06
C CYS A 56 0.87 3.72 6.72
N LEU A 57 1.03 4.21 5.49
CA LEU A 57 0.39 5.44 5.03
C LEU A 57 -1.14 5.32 4.96
N GLN A 58 -1.67 4.16 4.56
CA GLN A 58 -3.11 3.92 4.53
C GLN A 58 -3.70 3.90 5.94
N GLU A 59 -3.06 3.20 6.88
CA GLU A 59 -3.45 3.16 8.29
C GLU A 59 -3.42 4.57 8.91
N GLU A 60 -2.35 5.32 8.68
CA GLU A 60 -2.23 6.70 9.17
C GLU A 60 -3.29 7.60 8.53
N ASN A 61 -3.62 7.42 7.25
CA ASN A 61 -4.67 8.19 6.59
C ASN A 61 -6.05 7.93 7.22
N VAL A 62 -6.34 6.67 7.59
CA VAL A 62 -7.58 6.31 8.29
C VAL A 62 -7.63 6.98 9.66
N ARG A 63 -6.53 6.90 10.43
CA ARG A 63 -6.43 7.54 11.74
C ARG A 63 -6.60 9.06 11.65
N LEU A 64 -5.91 9.72 10.72
CA LEU A 64 -6.02 11.16 10.52
C LEU A 64 -7.45 11.58 10.14
N LYS A 65 -8.12 10.80 9.28
CA LYS A 65 -9.53 11.06 8.93
C LYS A 65 -10.47 10.97 10.13
N GLN A 66 -10.26 10.01 11.03
CA GLN A 66 -11.04 9.90 12.27
C GLN A 66 -10.84 11.13 13.16
N ILE A 67 -9.59 11.52 13.40
CA ILE A 67 -9.25 12.71 14.19
C ILE A 67 -9.88 13.96 13.59
N VAL A 68 -9.80 14.15 12.27
CA VAL A 68 -10.40 15.29 11.59
C VAL A 68 -11.93 15.30 11.73
N ALA A 69 -12.58 14.14 11.64
CA ALA A 69 -14.03 14.03 11.83
C ALA A 69 -14.44 14.39 13.27
N GLU A 70 -13.72 13.89 14.27
CA GLU A 70 -13.95 14.21 15.68
C GLU A 70 -13.78 15.71 15.95
N MET A 71 -12.68 16.30 15.47
CA MET A 71 -12.43 17.74 15.59
C MET A 71 -13.48 18.59 14.87
N ALA A 72 -13.99 18.15 13.72
CA ALA A 72 -15.04 18.85 13.00
C ALA A 72 -16.36 18.84 13.78
N LEU A 73 -16.71 17.71 14.40
CA LEU A 73 -17.89 17.58 15.26
C LEU A 73 -17.77 18.47 16.51
N GLU A 74 -16.62 18.48 17.17
CA GLU A 74 -16.38 19.33 18.34
C GLU A 74 -16.44 20.82 17.99
N ASN A 75 -15.80 21.23 16.88
CA ASN A 75 -15.90 22.59 16.39
C ASN A 75 -17.34 23.02 16.07
N SER A 76 -18.15 22.13 15.48
CA SER A 76 -19.56 22.42 15.23
C SER A 76 -20.30 22.69 16.53
N ARG A 77 -20.16 21.81 17.53
CA ARG A 77 -20.81 21.96 18.84
C ARG A 77 -20.42 23.25 19.56
N LEU A 78 -19.14 23.62 19.48
CA LEU A 78 -18.64 24.86 20.07
C LEU A 78 -19.22 26.09 19.37
N LYS A 79 -19.34 26.06 18.03
CA LYS A 79 -19.99 27.14 17.27
C LYS A 79 -21.47 27.26 17.62
N ASP A 80 -22.20 26.16 17.64
CA ASP A 80 -23.62 26.14 18.01
C ASP A 80 -23.81 26.73 19.44
N SER A 81 -22.96 26.35 20.39
CA SER A 81 -23.00 26.89 21.77
C SER A 81 -22.66 28.38 21.88
N LEU A 82 -21.91 28.93 20.91
CA LEU A 82 -21.60 30.36 20.84
C LEU A 82 -22.70 31.16 20.14
N GLU A 83 -23.40 30.54 19.18
CA GLU A 83 -24.53 31.14 18.48
C GLU A 83 -25.82 31.13 19.34
N ASP A 84 -25.95 30.16 20.25
CA ASP A 84 -27.06 30.06 21.22
C ASP A 84 -26.98 31.10 22.38
N LYS A 85 -25.98 31.99 22.40
CA LYS A 85 -25.80 33.07 23.39
C LYS A 85 -26.15 34.44 22.83
#